data_AF-A0A1I0S8J8-F1
#
_entry.id   AF-A0A1I0S8J8-F1
#
_cell.length_a   1.000
_cell.length_b   1.000
_cell.length_c   1.000
_cell.angle_alpha   90.00
_cell.angle_beta   90.00
_cell.angle_gamma   90.00
#
_symmetry.space_group_name_H-M   'P 1'
#
loop_
_entity.id
_entity.type
_entity.pdbx_description
1 polymer ?
#
loop_
_entity_poly.entity_id
_entity_poly.type
_entity_poly.pdbx_seq_one_letter_code
_entity_poly.pdbx_strand_id
1 'polypeptide(L)'
;MKQLYFVTFLLFILTATACKTQHFYRQEEYSFYQKNFPLPDTALLRTDGVYVLDVIRTGDTARTIASADRQIYKFYPGGQVNLVLNRYDSLESADDYRDAFNKRPAGRTLFQGYYKVTGNKLVIQQMSTPRAQFYYSYFRLTPDSIIQVSSTLQGKGTIKARHYTGNYEALYRYVPVDGVFVTPNW
;
A
#
# COMPACT_ATOMS: atom_id res chain seq x y z
N MET A 1 -46.93 -30.15 16.72
CA MET A 1 -45.77 -29.68 17.51
C MET A 1 -44.42 -29.93 16.81
N LYS A 2 -44.10 -31.13 16.31
CA LYS A 2 -42.79 -31.42 15.66
C LYS A 2 -42.46 -30.57 14.41
N GLN A 3 -43.45 -30.20 13.59
CA GLN A 3 -43.25 -29.34 12.42
C GLN A 3 -42.91 -27.88 12.77
N LEU A 4 -43.41 -27.35 13.89
CA LEU A 4 -43.15 -25.98 14.30
C LEU A 4 -41.67 -25.81 14.73
N TYR A 5 -41.12 -26.78 15.46
CA TYR A 5 -39.70 -26.78 15.86
C TYR A 5 -38.74 -26.87 14.67
N PHE A 6 -39.12 -27.59 13.60
CA PHE A 6 -38.29 -27.72 12.42
C PHE A 6 -38.17 -26.40 11.64
N VAL A 7 -39.28 -25.65 11.53
CA VAL A 7 -39.28 -24.34 10.87
C VAL A 7 -38.48 -23.31 11.67
N THR A 8 -38.63 -23.30 13.01
CA THR A 8 -37.87 -22.39 13.87
C THR A 8 -36.36 -22.69 13.86
N PHE A 9 -35.99 -23.97 13.82
CA PHE A 9 -34.58 -24.40 13.70
C PHE A 9 -33.97 -24.01 12.35
N LEU A 10 -34.72 -24.15 11.25
CA LEU A 10 -34.28 -23.74 9.92
C LEU A 10 -34.07 -22.21 9.82
N LEU A 11 -34.97 -21.43 10.43
CA LEU A 11 -34.85 -19.97 10.50
C LEU A 11 -33.60 -19.53 11.27
N PHE A 12 -33.25 -20.27 12.34
CA PHE A 12 -32.06 -20.00 13.15
C PHE A 12 -30.75 -20.30 12.42
N ILE A 13 -30.72 -21.31 11.54
CA ILE A 13 -29.55 -21.63 10.69
C ILE A 13 -29.36 -20.58 9.59
N LEU A 14 -30.45 -20.08 9.00
CA LEU A 14 -30.40 -19.05 7.95
C LEU A 14 -29.94 -17.68 8.50
N THR A 15 -30.29 -17.33 9.74
CA THR A 15 -29.78 -16.10 10.38
C THR A 15 -28.36 -16.25 10.91
N ALA A 16 -27.94 -17.46 11.29
CA ALA A 16 -26.57 -17.74 11.72
C ALA A 16 -25.55 -17.71 10.56
N THR A 17 -25.96 -18.02 9.33
CA THR A 17 -25.10 -17.96 8.13
C THR A 17 -25.04 -16.58 7.47
N ALA A 18 -25.94 -15.66 7.83
CA ALA A 18 -25.90 -14.25 7.40
C ALA A 18 -24.82 -13.42 8.11
N CYS A 19 -24.15 -13.99 9.11
CA CYS A 19 -23.11 -13.32 9.88
C CYS A 19 -21.73 -13.48 9.22
N LYS A 20 -21.34 -12.45 8.46
CA LYS A 20 -19.96 -12.10 8.06
C LYS A 20 -19.25 -13.02 7.05
N THR A 21 -19.56 -12.85 5.77
CA THR A 21 -18.51 -12.90 4.75
C THR A 21 -17.75 -11.57 4.78
N GLN A 22 -16.57 -11.54 5.40
CA GLN A 22 -15.62 -10.46 5.13
C GLN A 22 -15.29 -10.52 3.63
N HIS A 23 -15.72 -9.52 2.87
CA HIS A 23 -15.37 -9.41 1.47
C HIS A 23 -13.89 -9.06 1.36
N PHE A 24 -13.05 -10.09 1.23
CA PHE A 24 -11.66 -9.90 0.83
C PHE A 24 -11.66 -9.68 -0.67
N TYR A 25 -11.17 -8.50 -1.09
CA TYR A 25 -11.06 -8.19 -2.51
C TYR A 25 -10.10 -9.17 -3.16
N ARG A 26 -10.43 -9.62 -4.36
CA ARG A 26 -9.53 -10.39 -5.21
C ARG A 26 -8.60 -9.46 -5.96
N GLN A 27 -7.45 -9.98 -6.39
CA GLN A 27 -6.44 -9.22 -7.12
C GLN A 27 -7.04 -8.53 -8.36
N GLU A 28 -7.90 -9.22 -9.11
CA GLU A 28 -8.59 -8.71 -10.30
C GLU A 28 -9.56 -7.55 -10.04
N GLU A 29 -9.98 -7.33 -8.80
CA GLU A 29 -10.89 -6.23 -8.45
C GLU A 29 -10.16 -4.88 -8.28
N TYR A 30 -8.83 -4.90 -8.23
CA TYR A 30 -8.03 -3.68 -8.24
C TYR A 30 -7.92 -3.15 -9.67
N SER A 31 -8.49 -1.98 -9.93
CA SER A 31 -8.41 -1.33 -11.26
C SER A 31 -6.99 -0.93 -11.68
N PHE A 32 -6.02 -1.04 -10.78
CA PHE A 32 -4.61 -0.83 -11.06
C PHE A 32 -3.85 -2.12 -11.32
N TYR A 33 -4.40 -3.28 -10.95
CA TYR A 33 -3.77 -4.56 -11.27
C TYR A 33 -3.77 -4.78 -12.78
N GLN A 34 -2.60 -5.18 -13.29
CA GLN A 34 -2.41 -5.61 -14.68
C GLN A 34 -1.40 -6.74 -14.68
N LYS A 35 -1.75 -7.86 -15.33
CA LYS A 35 -0.88 -9.05 -15.40
C LYS A 35 0.49 -8.73 -16.01
N ASN A 36 0.52 -7.87 -17.02
CA ASN A 36 1.72 -7.38 -17.69
C ASN A 36 1.90 -5.90 -17.38
N PHE A 37 2.15 -5.57 -16.11
CA PHE A 37 2.26 -4.18 -15.67
C PHE A 37 3.36 -3.42 -16.42
N PRO A 38 3.05 -2.30 -17.11
CA PRO A 38 4.04 -1.51 -17.80
C PRO A 38 4.63 -0.46 -16.84
N LEU A 39 5.87 -0.66 -16.42
CA LEU A 39 6.68 0.42 -15.85
C LEU A 39 7.50 1.05 -16.99
N PRO A 40 7.24 2.31 -17.39
CA PRO A 40 8.02 2.94 -18.46
C PRO A 40 9.49 3.05 -18.08
N ASP A 41 10.40 2.82 -19.02
CA ASP A 41 11.85 2.99 -18.80
C ASP A 41 12.23 4.44 -18.42
N THR A 42 11.38 5.39 -18.77
CA THR A 42 11.51 6.81 -18.42
C THR A 42 10.94 7.16 -17.05
N ALA A 43 10.36 6.20 -16.33
CA ALA A 43 9.82 6.43 -14.99
C ALA A 43 10.97 6.68 -13.99
N LEU A 44 10.82 7.74 -13.19
CA LEU A 44 11.74 8.03 -12.08
C LEU A 44 11.60 7.03 -10.92
N LEU A 45 10.56 6.20 -10.93
CA LEU A 45 10.32 5.22 -9.88
C LEU A 45 11.29 4.04 -10.02
N ARG A 46 12.13 3.86 -9.00
CA ARG A 46 13.07 2.75 -8.90
C ARG A 46 12.44 1.57 -8.16
N THR A 47 12.70 0.36 -8.65
CA THR A 47 12.17 -0.89 -8.08
C THR A 47 13.25 -1.84 -7.58
N ASP A 48 14.51 -1.42 -7.61
CA ASP A 48 15.72 -2.11 -7.13
C ASP A 48 16.07 -1.73 -5.67
N GLY A 49 15.19 -1.02 -4.98
CA GLY A 49 15.38 -0.62 -3.58
C GLY A 49 14.06 -0.41 -2.87
N VAL A 50 14.12 0.35 -1.76
CA VAL A 50 12.97 0.74 -0.93
C VAL A 50 12.89 2.26 -0.77
N TYR A 51 11.73 2.75 -0.34
CA TYR A 51 11.51 4.15 -0.04
C TYR A 51 11.15 4.31 1.43
N VAL A 52 12.01 4.99 2.18
CA VAL A 52 11.93 5.10 3.65
C VAL A 52 11.44 6.49 4.01
N LEU A 53 10.34 6.57 4.76
CA LEU A 53 9.79 7.83 5.27
C LEU A 53 10.83 8.53 6.14
N ASP A 54 11.13 9.78 5.80
CA ASP A 54 12.17 10.56 6.48
C ASP A 54 11.61 11.84 7.11
N VAL A 55 10.81 12.61 6.36
CA VAL A 55 10.29 13.91 6.80
C VAL A 55 8.82 14.04 6.45
N ILE A 56 8.03 14.60 7.37
CA ILE A 56 6.68 15.09 7.09
C ILE A 56 6.68 16.62 7.22
N ARG A 57 6.16 17.30 6.21
CA ARG A 57 5.91 18.75 6.19
C ARG A 57 4.43 19.03 6.14
N THR A 58 3.99 20.03 6.91
CA THR A 58 2.62 20.55 6.88
C THR A 58 2.69 22.08 6.97
N GLY A 59 2.43 22.78 5.85
CA GLY A 59 2.68 24.22 5.76
C GLY A 59 4.14 24.54 6.05
N ASP A 60 4.38 25.46 6.99
CA ASP A 60 5.74 25.87 7.38
C ASP A 60 6.40 24.96 8.42
N THR A 61 5.70 23.91 8.87
CA THR A 61 6.22 22.97 9.87
C THR A 61 6.82 21.75 9.20
N ALA A 62 7.97 21.28 9.71
CA ALA A 62 8.62 20.06 9.27
C ALA A 62 9.01 19.20 10.48
N ARG A 63 8.81 17.89 10.37
CA ARG A 63 9.19 16.92 11.41
C ARG A 63 9.93 15.76 10.77
N THR A 64 11.17 15.52 11.22
CA THR A 64 11.91 14.30 10.93
C THR A 64 11.28 13.13 11.67
N ILE A 65 11.14 11.99 11.00
CA ILE A 65 10.51 10.80 11.54
C ILE A 65 11.57 9.95 12.23
N ALA A 66 11.36 9.72 13.53
CA ALA A 66 12.18 8.82 14.32
C ALA A 66 12.18 7.42 13.70
N SER A 67 13.30 6.71 13.79
CA SER A 67 13.47 5.48 13.04
C SER A 67 12.38 4.44 13.31
N ALA A 68 11.97 4.28 14.57
CA ALA A 68 10.91 3.36 14.99
C ALA A 68 9.52 3.65 14.38
N ASP A 69 9.27 4.87 13.90
CA ASP A 69 7.99 5.27 13.28
C ASP A 69 8.04 5.26 11.74
N ARG A 70 9.15 4.83 11.14
CA ARG A 70 9.31 4.89 9.69
C ARG A 70 8.40 3.91 8.98
N GLN A 71 7.80 4.41 7.91
CA GLN A 71 7.10 3.63 6.89
C GLN A 71 8.07 3.34 5.76
N ILE A 72 8.15 2.09 5.32
CA ILE A 72 9.09 1.65 4.31
C ILE A 72 8.31 1.01 3.17
N TYR A 73 8.29 1.66 2.00
CA TYR A 73 7.63 1.14 0.81
C TYR A 73 8.59 0.32 -0.06
N LYS A 74 8.09 -0.79 -0.59
CA LYS A 74 8.71 -1.56 -1.66
C LYS A 74 7.79 -1.59 -2.88
N PHE A 75 8.24 -0.99 -3.97
CA PHE A 75 7.59 -1.09 -5.28
C PHE A 75 8.19 -2.23 -6.07
N TYR A 76 7.34 -3.10 -6.60
CA TYR A 76 7.75 -4.24 -7.41
C TYR A 76 7.51 -3.96 -8.89
N PRO A 77 8.38 -4.43 -9.81
CA PRO A 77 8.21 -4.24 -11.25
C PRO A 77 6.85 -4.72 -11.80
N GLY A 78 6.21 -5.68 -11.14
CA GLY A 78 4.87 -6.18 -11.47
C GLY A 78 3.71 -5.27 -11.04
N GLY A 79 3.96 -4.05 -10.59
CA GLY A 79 2.91 -3.07 -10.25
C GLY A 79 2.35 -3.17 -8.83
N GLN A 80 2.77 -4.17 -8.05
CA GLN A 80 2.43 -4.29 -6.63
C GLN A 80 3.31 -3.39 -5.78
N VAL A 81 2.76 -2.88 -4.68
CA VAL A 81 3.51 -2.19 -3.62
C VAL A 81 3.19 -2.80 -2.26
N ASN A 82 4.24 -3.02 -1.47
CA ASN A 82 4.14 -3.47 -0.09
C ASN A 82 4.69 -2.41 0.86
N LEU A 83 4.24 -2.46 2.11
CA LEU A 83 4.68 -1.58 3.19
C LEU A 83 5.16 -2.42 4.38
N VAL A 84 6.27 -1.99 4.99
CA VAL A 84 6.70 -2.43 6.32
C VAL A 84 6.70 -1.23 7.26
N LEU A 85 6.28 -1.45 8.49
CA LEU A 85 6.38 -0.47 9.58
C LEU A 85 7.57 -0.82 10.45
N ASN A 86 8.47 0.14 10.68
CA ASN A 86 9.70 -0.07 11.44
C ASN A 86 9.50 -0.24 12.96
N ARG A 87 8.25 -0.37 13.42
CA ARG A 87 7.90 -0.36 14.85
C ARG A 87 8.38 -1.58 15.63
N TYR A 88 8.77 -2.64 14.94
CA TYR A 88 8.99 -3.94 15.57
C TYR A 88 10.45 -4.44 15.51
N ASP A 89 11.23 -3.94 14.55
CA ASP A 89 12.46 -4.62 14.13
C ASP A 89 13.70 -3.71 14.05
N SER A 90 13.58 -2.41 14.36
CA SER A 90 14.71 -1.45 14.35
C SER A 90 15.55 -1.52 13.06
N LEU A 91 14.89 -1.54 11.92
CA LEU A 91 15.48 -1.63 10.59
C LEU A 91 16.25 -0.34 10.27
N GLU A 92 17.58 -0.43 10.18
CA GLU A 92 18.46 0.72 9.92
C GLU A 92 19.28 0.57 8.63
N SER A 93 19.36 -0.63 8.07
CA SER A 93 20.21 -0.93 6.91
C SER A 93 19.45 -1.49 5.71
N ALA A 94 20.11 -1.47 4.54
CA ALA A 94 19.59 -2.06 3.31
C ALA A 94 19.30 -3.56 3.45
N ASP A 95 20.19 -4.30 4.14
CA ASP A 95 20.01 -5.72 4.40
C ASP A 95 18.81 -5.98 5.32
N ASP A 96 18.62 -5.15 6.35
CA ASP A 96 17.45 -5.24 7.23
C ASP A 96 16.16 -5.05 6.44
N TYR A 97 16.12 -4.08 5.53
CA TYR A 97 14.96 -3.86 4.67
C TYR A 97 14.69 -5.07 3.77
N ARG A 98 15.72 -5.62 3.12
CA ARG A 98 15.59 -6.84 2.31
C ARG A 98 14.98 -7.97 3.11
N ASP A 99 15.56 -8.23 4.28
CA ASP A 99 15.15 -9.31 5.15
C ASP A 99 13.72 -9.13 5.67
N ALA A 100 13.33 -7.89 6.01
CA ALA A 100 11.98 -7.57 6.43
C ALA A 100 10.93 -7.86 5.34
N PHE A 101 11.27 -7.67 4.06
CA PHE A 101 10.39 -8.04 2.94
C PHE A 101 10.46 -9.53 2.58
N ASN A 102 11.57 -10.23 2.85
CA ASN A 102 11.81 -11.62 2.42
C ASN A 102 11.47 -12.68 3.49
N LYS A 103 11.77 -12.47 4.78
CA LYS A 103 11.83 -13.53 5.83
C LYS A 103 10.55 -13.72 6.68
N ARG A 104 9.42 -13.14 6.27
CA ARG A 104 8.14 -13.05 7.00
C ARG A 104 7.86 -14.06 8.14
N PRO A 105 7.54 -13.59 9.36
CA PRO A 105 6.38 -14.09 10.10
C PRO A 105 5.09 -13.46 9.53
N ALA A 106 3.98 -14.20 9.52
CA ALA A 106 2.69 -13.73 9.02
C ALA A 106 2.27 -12.41 9.70
N GLY A 107 1.90 -11.39 8.91
CA GLY A 107 1.28 -10.15 9.40
C GLY A 107 2.16 -8.88 9.48
N ARG A 108 3.46 -8.94 9.13
CA ARG A 108 4.37 -7.78 9.24
C ARG A 108 4.59 -6.97 7.95
N THR A 109 4.66 -7.64 6.80
CA THR A 109 4.63 -6.96 5.49
C THR A 109 3.17 -6.80 5.08
N LEU A 110 2.72 -5.56 4.98
CA LEU A 110 1.38 -5.25 4.53
C LEU A 110 1.37 -5.19 3.01
N PHE A 111 0.55 -6.02 2.37
CA PHE A 111 0.12 -5.73 1.02
C PHE A 111 -0.50 -4.33 1.04
N GLN A 112 0.12 -3.37 0.38
CA GLN A 112 -0.40 -2.01 0.38
C GLN A 112 -1.39 -1.84 -0.76
N GLY A 113 -1.06 -2.31 -1.96
CA GLY A 113 -1.84 -1.99 -3.13
C GLY A 113 -1.16 -2.30 -4.45
N TYR A 114 -1.77 -1.77 -5.50
CA TYR A 114 -1.17 -1.63 -6.82
C TYR A 114 -0.93 -0.17 -7.11
N TYR A 115 0.01 0.14 -7.99
CA TYR A 115 0.35 1.51 -8.33
C TYR A 115 0.27 1.79 -9.83
N LYS A 116 0.21 3.08 -10.19
CA LYS A 116 0.37 3.58 -11.56
C LYS A 116 1.34 4.74 -11.57
N VAL A 117 2.13 4.84 -12.63
CA VAL A 117 3.09 5.93 -12.85
C VAL A 117 2.83 6.61 -14.19
N THR A 118 2.96 7.93 -14.22
CA THR A 118 2.97 8.71 -15.47
C THR A 118 3.86 9.93 -15.28
N GLY A 119 4.99 9.97 -15.99
CA GLY A 119 6.01 11.01 -15.80
C GLY A 119 6.51 11.04 -14.36
N ASN A 120 6.45 12.22 -13.72
CA ASN A 120 6.85 12.41 -12.32
C ASN A 120 5.71 12.20 -11.31
N LYS A 121 4.63 11.52 -11.69
CA LYS A 121 3.46 11.30 -10.84
C LYS A 121 3.23 9.82 -10.63
N LEU A 122 3.05 9.46 -9.37
CA LEU A 122 2.73 8.13 -8.89
C LEU A 122 1.39 8.18 -8.13
N VAL A 123 0.61 7.12 -8.22
CA VAL A 123 -0.58 6.93 -7.39
C VAL A 123 -0.68 5.48 -6.98
N ILE A 124 -0.97 5.23 -5.70
CA ILE A 124 -1.18 3.91 -5.13
C ILE A 124 -2.69 3.74 -4.89
N GLN A 125 -3.28 2.68 -5.47
CA GLN A 125 -4.61 2.20 -5.11
C GLN A 125 -4.45 1.14 -4.03
N GLN A 126 -5.12 1.38 -2.91
CA GLN A 126 -4.99 0.58 -1.70
C GLN A 126 -6.34 0.42 -1.05
N MET A 127 -6.49 -0.67 -0.31
CA MET A 127 -7.77 -1.10 0.21
C MET A 127 -7.84 -0.91 1.71
N SER A 128 -8.84 -0.15 2.17
CA SER A 128 -9.12 -0.04 3.60
C SER A 128 -9.97 -1.22 4.03
N THR A 129 -9.35 -2.31 4.50
CA THR A 129 -10.04 -3.52 4.98
C THR A 129 -11.20 -3.22 5.94
N PRO A 130 -11.07 -2.32 6.95
CA PRO A 130 -12.18 -2.04 7.86
C PRO A 130 -13.39 -1.38 7.19
N ARG A 131 -13.19 -0.68 6.07
CA ARG A 131 -14.24 0.10 5.39
C ARG A 131 -14.74 -0.57 4.11
N ALA A 132 -14.14 -1.68 3.69
CA ALA A 132 -14.40 -2.29 2.40
C ALA A 132 -14.35 -1.25 1.24
N GLN A 133 -13.40 -0.31 1.27
CA GLN A 133 -13.30 0.77 0.27
C GLN A 133 -11.87 1.04 -0.19
N PHE A 134 -11.72 1.31 -1.49
CA PHE A 134 -10.46 1.78 -2.07
C PHE A 134 -10.20 3.24 -1.72
N TYR A 135 -8.96 3.53 -1.37
CA TYR A 135 -8.41 4.88 -1.25
C TYR A 135 -7.14 5.00 -2.08
N TYR A 136 -6.81 6.24 -2.44
CA TYR A 136 -5.73 6.54 -3.38
C TYR A 136 -4.76 7.52 -2.74
N SER A 137 -3.48 7.14 -2.66
CA SER A 137 -2.41 8.05 -2.23
C SER A 137 -1.62 8.52 -3.43
N TYR A 138 -1.41 9.83 -3.52
CA TYR A 138 -0.80 10.51 -4.65
C TYR A 138 0.60 10.97 -4.27
N PHE A 139 1.56 10.71 -5.16
CA PHE A 139 2.98 10.97 -4.93
C PHE A 139 3.62 11.70 -6.10
N ARG A 140 4.48 12.68 -5.80
CA ARG A 140 5.43 13.21 -6.78
C ARG A 140 6.70 12.38 -6.75
N LEU A 141 7.27 12.12 -7.91
CA LEU A 141 8.55 11.42 -8.06
C LEU A 141 9.67 12.44 -8.31
N THR A 142 10.80 12.19 -7.70
CA THR A 142 12.09 12.84 -7.98
C THR A 142 13.14 11.74 -8.18
N PRO A 143 14.37 12.05 -8.65
CA PRO A 143 15.37 11.01 -8.89
C PRO A 143 15.63 10.07 -7.70
N ASP A 144 15.64 10.60 -6.46
CA ASP A 144 16.03 9.85 -5.26
C ASP A 144 14.95 9.82 -4.16
N SER A 145 13.71 10.20 -4.49
CA SER A 145 12.62 10.17 -3.50
C SER A 145 11.24 10.14 -4.12
N ILE A 146 10.29 9.66 -3.32
CA ILE A 146 8.85 9.88 -3.56
C ILE A 146 8.31 10.80 -2.48
N ILE A 147 7.37 11.68 -2.85
CA ILE A 147 6.76 12.66 -1.95
C ILE A 147 5.26 12.45 -1.99
N GLN A 148 4.68 11.90 -0.92
CA GLN A 148 3.23 11.80 -0.79
C GLN A 148 2.66 13.19 -0.54
N VAL A 149 1.69 13.60 -1.36
CA VAL A 149 1.11 14.95 -1.29
C VAL A 149 -0.38 14.95 -0.93
N SER A 150 -1.08 13.83 -1.16
CA SER A 150 -2.48 13.70 -0.74
C SER A 150 -2.94 12.24 -0.68
N SER A 151 -4.07 12.03 -0.01
CA SER A 151 -4.82 10.77 -0.03
C SER A 151 -6.31 11.05 -0.12
N THR A 152 -7.07 10.32 -0.94
CA THR A 152 -8.53 10.51 -1.08
C THR A 152 -9.25 9.25 -1.52
N LEU A 153 -10.53 9.12 -1.14
CA LEU A 153 -11.46 8.10 -1.64
C LEU A 153 -12.05 8.47 -3.02
N GLN A 154 -12.17 9.77 -3.31
CA GLN A 154 -12.94 10.29 -4.44
C GLN A 154 -12.14 10.42 -5.75
N GLY A 155 -10.82 10.25 -5.70
CA GLY A 155 -9.94 10.48 -6.86
C GLY A 155 -9.98 9.38 -7.93
N LYS A 156 -10.53 8.20 -7.59
CA LYS A 156 -10.58 6.99 -8.46
C LYS A 156 -9.23 6.64 -9.10
N GLY A 157 -8.12 7.06 -8.48
CA GLY A 157 -6.78 6.83 -8.98
C GLY A 157 -6.39 7.66 -10.21
N THR A 158 -7.11 8.75 -10.52
CA THR A 158 -6.81 9.57 -11.71
C THR A 158 -5.64 10.52 -11.48
N ILE A 159 -4.66 10.52 -12.37
CA ILE A 159 -3.49 11.41 -12.29
C ILE A 159 -3.88 12.80 -12.82
N LYS A 160 -4.49 13.62 -11.97
CA LYS A 160 -4.92 15.00 -12.28
C LYS A 160 -4.25 15.99 -11.33
N ALA A 161 -3.91 17.20 -11.83
CA ALA A 161 -3.17 18.22 -11.07
C ALA A 161 -3.75 18.49 -9.67
N ARG A 162 -5.07 18.58 -9.54
CA ARG A 162 -5.79 18.80 -8.27
C ARG A 162 -5.52 17.77 -7.16
N HIS A 163 -5.03 16.56 -7.51
CA HIS A 163 -4.70 15.53 -6.53
C HIS A 163 -3.24 15.64 -6.04
N TYR A 164 -2.47 16.55 -6.64
CA TYR A 164 -1.07 16.83 -6.30
C TYR A 164 -0.88 18.23 -5.72
N THR A 165 -1.96 18.82 -5.22
CA THR A 165 -1.96 20.13 -4.56
C THR A 165 -2.33 19.94 -3.10
N GLY A 166 -1.59 20.58 -2.20
CA GLY A 166 -1.79 20.50 -0.76
C GLY A 166 -0.63 21.12 -0.01
N ASN A 167 -0.83 21.38 1.28
CA ASN A 167 0.21 21.85 2.19
C ASN A 167 0.89 20.69 2.95
N TYR A 168 0.46 19.45 2.71
CA TYR A 168 1.03 18.24 3.30
C TYR A 168 2.03 17.59 2.33
N GLU A 169 3.20 17.22 2.83
CA GLU A 169 4.18 16.42 2.12
C GLU A 169 4.81 15.38 3.05
N ALA A 170 4.79 14.10 2.68
CA ALA A 170 5.61 13.08 3.32
C ALA A 170 6.69 12.61 2.35
N LEU A 171 7.95 12.93 2.68
CA LEU A 171 9.13 12.61 1.89
C LEU A 171 9.65 11.23 2.27
N TYR A 172 9.78 10.36 1.28
CA TYR A 172 10.38 9.05 1.41
C TYR A 172 11.65 8.99 0.56
N ARG A 173 12.79 8.84 1.22
CA ARG A 173 14.10 8.75 0.58
C ARG A 173 14.29 7.36 -0.01
N TYR A 174 14.81 7.30 -1.22
CA TYR A 174 15.20 6.04 -1.84
C TYR A 174 16.46 5.49 -1.17
N VAL A 175 16.43 4.18 -0.88
CA VAL A 175 17.58 3.42 -0.38
C VAL A 175 17.78 2.23 -1.33
N PRO A 176 18.92 2.17 -2.06
CA PRO A 176 19.24 1.00 -2.87
C PRO A 176 19.44 -0.21 -1.97
N VAL A 177 19.02 -1.37 -2.44
CA VAL A 177 19.14 -2.62 -1.70
C VAL A 177 19.70 -3.68 -2.63
N ASP A 178 20.90 -4.16 -2.31
CA ASP A 178 21.53 -5.20 -3.09
C ASP A 178 20.87 -6.56 -2.84
N GLY A 179 20.79 -7.36 -3.92
CA GLY A 179 20.20 -8.69 -3.91
C GLY A 179 18.75 -8.74 -4.41
N VAL A 180 18.11 -9.90 -4.24
CA VAL A 180 16.79 -10.18 -4.82
C VAL A 180 15.71 -10.11 -3.75
N PHE A 181 14.70 -9.27 -3.99
CA PHE A 181 13.45 -9.33 -3.24
C PHE A 181 12.62 -10.49 -3.74
N VAL A 182 12.07 -11.27 -2.81
CA VAL A 182 11.12 -12.34 -3.15
C VAL A 182 9.91 -11.71 -3.84
N THR A 183 9.51 -12.30 -4.97
CA THR A 183 8.29 -11.91 -5.68
C THR A 183 7.12 -11.93 -4.70
N PRO A 184 6.37 -10.84 -4.58
CA PRO A 184 5.37 -10.76 -3.54
C PRO A 184 4.19 -11.65 -3.90
N ASN A 185 3.68 -12.38 -2.91
CA ASN A 185 2.43 -13.12 -3.02
C ASN A 185 1.25 -12.20 -2.72
N TRP A 186 0.11 -12.46 -3.37
CA TRP A 186 -1.21 -11.92 -3.03
C TRP A 186 -1.77 -12.61 -1.79
#